data_AF-A0A7W8NUL7-F1
#
_entry.id   AF-A0A7W8NUL7-F1
#
_cell.length_a   1.000
_cell.length_b   1.000
_cell.length_c   1.000
_cell.angle_alpha   90.00
_cell.angle_beta   90.00
_cell.angle_gamma   90.00
#
_symmetry.space_group_name_H-M   'P 1'
#
loop_
_entity.id
_entity.type
_entity.pdbx_description
1 polymer ?
#
loop_
_entity_poly.entity_id
_entity_poly.type
_entity_poly.pdbx_seq_one_letter_code
_entity_poly.pdbx_strand_id
1 'polypeptide(L)'
;MTSPQSVDYLRPKDWQHFERLCRALLSEVFGEQFQRWGRGGQRQNGLDAILMRRDGRTIGLQCKGRSTALGRKLTKSDVDDALKSIETLPVPIHEMIILTTASDDISLHEYVIDISQKRSVEGKCKVDVWGWDRISDQIGLHERIQHSFYKDWFRQLSLRQWSIRAMVGVLALTLGATCVYVFHQETSLKNKRTSVSIQELQTFVKLTDDLRSNYVACNNLLVDNIFTFSAKLKSSCIEPAGVNLEKIEKQIEKVEVLLDSNAWSEINSLSKLMSEDFRQSMIAAEMTRHFEDRLITELSGYCKGMARSHRDDEKATYQAAQVAMLEQLKYYFVLRDFILPGLTSMKARALVHARQLAGEPIPADLQRQANELASILKERRDYVSPDLKQPFTISAVKVWSSRSIKTPTDFADNPVELARWQEVHLAAATQALSGRPNDIEGLINCGVLKPEARQLQYPR
;
A
#
# COMPACT_ATOMS: atom_id res chain seq x y z
N MET A 1 -1.26 25.67 -47.63
CA MET A 1 -1.49 24.33 -48.21
C MET A 1 -0.16 23.87 -48.78
N THR A 2 0.59 23.08 -48.02
CA THR A 2 1.87 22.49 -48.44
C THR A 2 1.58 21.33 -49.39
N SER A 3 1.90 21.50 -50.67
CA SER A 3 1.85 20.41 -51.66
C SER A 3 2.66 19.22 -51.13
N PRO A 4 2.07 18.02 -51.03
CA PRO A 4 2.73 16.85 -50.48
C PRO A 4 3.64 16.22 -51.54
N GLN A 5 4.72 16.90 -51.93
CA GLN A 5 5.73 16.30 -52.82
C GLN A 5 7.08 17.05 -52.94
N SER A 6 7.52 17.83 -51.93
CA SER A 6 8.92 18.27 -51.92
C SER A 6 9.82 17.10 -51.47
N VAL A 7 10.01 16.12 -52.34
CA VAL A 7 11.02 15.08 -52.16
C VAL A 7 12.36 15.72 -52.45
N ASP A 8 13.19 15.90 -51.42
CA ASP A 8 14.54 16.47 -51.57
C ASP A 8 15.49 15.42 -52.17
N TYR A 9 15.45 15.27 -53.49
CA TYR A 9 16.33 14.33 -54.19
C TYR A 9 17.80 14.66 -53.93
N LEU A 10 18.62 13.63 -53.75
CA LEU A 10 20.06 13.82 -53.53
C LEU A 10 20.71 14.42 -54.79
N ARG A 11 21.44 15.52 -54.61
CA ARG A 11 22.23 16.17 -55.67
C ARG A 11 23.31 15.21 -56.22
N PRO A 12 23.52 15.17 -57.54
CA PRO A 12 24.64 14.46 -58.15
C PRO A 12 25.98 14.85 -57.53
N LYS A 13 26.81 13.83 -57.20
CA LYS A 13 28.12 14.02 -56.57
C LYS A 13 29.22 14.44 -57.56
N ASP A 14 29.01 14.18 -58.84
CA ASP A 14 29.94 14.53 -59.92
C ASP A 14 29.21 15.18 -61.10
N TRP A 15 29.95 16.02 -61.82
CA TRP A 15 29.40 16.82 -62.92
C TRP A 15 28.95 15.94 -64.10
N GLN A 16 29.58 14.77 -64.32
CA GLN A 16 29.17 13.88 -65.40
C GLN A 16 27.82 13.22 -65.09
N HIS A 17 27.55 12.89 -63.83
CA HIS A 17 26.26 12.38 -63.39
C HIS A 17 25.18 13.46 -63.48
N PHE A 18 25.50 14.71 -63.13
CA PHE A 18 24.59 15.85 -63.29
C PHE A 18 24.21 16.10 -64.76
N GLU A 19 25.18 16.10 -65.68
CA GLU A 19 24.91 16.26 -67.12
C GLU A 19 24.03 15.13 -67.66
N ARG A 20 24.29 13.88 -67.24
CA ARG A 20 23.45 12.73 -67.62
C ARG A 20 22.02 12.86 -67.09
N LEU A 21 21.86 13.28 -65.83
CA LEU A 21 20.55 13.50 -65.21
C LEU A 21 19.79 14.62 -65.92
N CYS A 22 20.38 15.80 -66.09
CA CYS A 22 19.73 16.95 -66.72
C CYS A 22 19.31 16.67 -68.15
N ARG A 23 20.18 16.00 -68.92
CA ARG A 23 19.86 15.61 -70.31
C ARG A 23 18.71 14.61 -70.36
N ALA A 24 18.71 13.60 -69.49
CA ALA A 24 17.61 12.65 -69.43
C ALA A 24 16.31 13.32 -68.98
N LEU A 25 16.37 14.15 -67.93
CA LEU A 25 15.24 14.89 -67.38
C LEU A 25 14.61 15.81 -68.43
N LEU A 26 15.41 16.67 -69.08
CA LEU A 26 14.89 17.56 -70.12
C LEU A 26 14.37 16.78 -71.34
N SER A 27 14.95 15.62 -71.66
CA SER A 27 14.40 14.77 -72.71
C SER A 27 13.01 14.23 -72.37
N GLU A 28 12.75 13.93 -71.10
CA GLU A 28 11.41 13.54 -70.62
C GLU A 28 10.46 14.75 -70.58
N VAL A 29 10.91 15.90 -70.08
CA VAL A 29 10.11 17.13 -70.01
C VAL A 29 9.64 17.58 -71.40
N PHE A 30 10.54 17.57 -72.39
CA PHE A 30 10.22 18.00 -73.76
C PHE A 30 9.63 16.88 -74.64
N GLY A 31 9.64 15.62 -74.17
CA GLY A 31 9.19 14.46 -74.92
C GLY A 31 10.05 14.10 -76.14
N GLU A 32 11.21 14.74 -76.30
CA GLU A 32 12.15 14.56 -77.42
C GLU A 32 13.59 14.47 -76.88
N GLN A 33 14.43 13.64 -77.49
CA GLN A 33 15.76 13.32 -76.97
C GLN A 33 16.78 14.45 -77.21
N PHE A 34 17.35 15.00 -76.13
CA PHE A 34 18.51 15.89 -76.20
C PHE A 34 19.78 15.11 -76.58
N GLN A 35 20.47 15.59 -77.61
CA GLN A 35 21.73 15.03 -78.09
C GLN A 35 22.92 15.79 -77.50
N ARG A 36 24.00 15.09 -77.18
CA ARG A 36 25.20 15.73 -76.64
C ARG A 36 25.85 16.63 -77.69
N TRP A 37 26.24 17.85 -77.31
CA TRP A 37 26.92 18.78 -78.20
C TRP A 37 28.44 18.52 -78.18
N GLY A 38 28.94 17.87 -79.24
CA GLY A 38 30.36 17.52 -79.40
C GLY A 38 30.85 16.31 -78.59
N ARG A 39 32.10 15.90 -78.84
CA ARG A 39 32.81 14.84 -78.10
C ARG A 39 33.85 15.46 -77.14
N GLY A 40 34.23 14.71 -76.10
CA GLY A 40 35.26 15.16 -75.15
C GLY A 40 36.55 15.54 -75.87
N GLY A 41 37.04 16.76 -75.66
CA GLY A 41 38.22 17.33 -76.32
C GLY A 41 37.93 18.32 -77.46
N GLN A 42 36.68 18.46 -77.91
CA GLN A 42 36.29 19.50 -78.87
C GLN A 42 35.94 20.81 -78.13
N ARG A 43 36.12 21.97 -78.78
CA ARG A 43 35.60 23.26 -78.27
C ARG A 43 34.07 23.22 -78.31
N GLN A 44 33.44 22.98 -77.16
CA GLN A 44 31.98 22.86 -77.02
C GLN A 44 31.26 24.22 -76.86
N ASN A 45 32.01 25.34 -76.88
CA ASN A 45 31.49 26.72 -76.78
C ASN A 45 30.37 26.87 -75.73
N GLY A 46 30.55 26.24 -74.56
CA GLY A 46 29.64 26.34 -73.43
C GLY A 46 28.34 25.53 -73.52
N LEU A 47 28.03 24.86 -74.63
CA LEU A 47 26.81 24.05 -74.80
C LEU A 47 27.09 22.57 -74.53
N ASP A 48 26.32 21.93 -73.65
CA ASP A 48 26.51 20.51 -73.28
C ASP A 48 25.60 19.58 -74.07
N ALA A 49 24.36 19.99 -74.37
CA ALA A 49 23.45 19.25 -75.23
C ALA A 49 22.54 20.18 -76.06
N ILE A 50 21.97 19.63 -77.13
CA ILE A 50 21.08 20.32 -78.06
C ILE A 50 19.88 19.43 -78.39
N LEU A 51 18.71 20.04 -78.54
CA LEU A 51 17.52 19.43 -79.09
C LEU A 51 17.08 20.22 -80.32
N MET A 52 17.02 19.54 -81.47
CA MET A 52 16.36 20.07 -82.67
C MET A 52 14.94 19.50 -82.69
N ARG A 53 13.96 20.36 -82.45
CA ARG A 53 12.55 19.97 -82.42
C ARG A 53 12.01 19.77 -83.83
N ARG A 54 10.96 18.95 -83.94
CA ARG A 54 10.27 18.72 -85.21
C ARG A 54 9.65 19.98 -85.83
N ASP A 55 9.37 21.00 -85.02
CA ASP A 55 8.86 22.30 -85.47
C ASP A 55 9.94 23.27 -85.95
N GLY A 56 11.20 22.82 -86.03
CA GLY A 56 12.35 23.60 -86.49
C GLY A 56 13.02 24.45 -85.41
N ARG A 57 12.49 24.49 -84.18
CA ARG A 57 13.13 25.20 -83.06
C ARG A 57 14.27 24.39 -82.48
N THR A 58 15.30 25.10 -82.02
CA THR A 58 16.49 24.50 -81.41
C THR A 58 16.60 24.93 -79.96
N ILE A 59 16.70 23.95 -79.04
CA ILE A 59 16.87 24.18 -77.61
C ILE A 59 18.28 23.78 -77.21
N GLY A 60 19.02 24.71 -76.62
CA GLY A 60 20.32 24.47 -76.02
C GLY A 60 20.22 24.14 -74.53
N LEU A 61 21.08 23.24 -74.07
CA LEU A 61 21.21 22.84 -72.69
C LEU A 61 22.65 23.07 -72.23
N GLN A 62 22.82 23.77 -71.10
CA GLN A 62 24.09 23.88 -70.40
C GLN A 62 23.93 23.52 -68.93
N CYS A 63 24.80 22.67 -68.44
CA CYS A 63 24.94 22.32 -67.04
C CYS A 63 26.09 23.13 -66.43
N LYS A 64 25.80 24.00 -65.46
CA LYS A 64 26.81 24.75 -64.71
C LYS A 64 27.17 24.02 -63.42
N GLY A 65 28.47 23.79 -63.21
CA GLY A 65 29.01 23.08 -62.03
C GLY A 65 30.22 22.17 -62.31
N ARG A 66 31.19 22.58 -63.14
CA ARG A 66 32.39 21.76 -63.43
C ARG A 66 33.32 21.70 -62.20
N SER A 67 33.66 20.46 -61.80
CA SER A 67 34.55 19.93 -60.72
C SER A 67 34.78 20.72 -59.42
N THR A 68 35.06 22.03 -59.43
CA THR A 68 35.34 22.84 -58.23
C THR A 68 34.19 23.78 -57.83
N ALA A 69 33.10 23.82 -58.62
CA ALA A 69 31.97 24.75 -58.45
C ALA A 69 30.59 24.07 -58.31
N LEU A 70 30.52 22.76 -58.03
CA LEU A 70 29.24 22.11 -57.71
C LEU A 70 28.63 22.78 -56.46
N GLY A 71 27.40 23.30 -56.59
CA GLY A 71 26.71 24.06 -55.54
C GLY A 71 27.05 25.56 -55.44
N ARG A 72 27.93 26.10 -56.29
CA ARG A 72 28.15 27.56 -56.34
C ARG A 72 26.93 28.25 -56.94
N LYS A 73 26.46 29.34 -56.32
CA LYS A 73 25.38 30.17 -56.86
C LYS A 73 25.73 30.64 -58.28
N LEU A 74 24.76 30.49 -59.19
CA LEU A 74 24.87 31.02 -60.55
C LEU A 74 24.74 32.55 -60.51
N THR A 75 25.61 33.27 -61.22
CA THR A 75 25.62 34.74 -61.22
C THR A 75 25.01 35.30 -62.51
N LYS A 76 24.65 36.59 -62.51
CA LYS A 76 24.19 37.28 -63.73
C LYS A 76 25.24 37.21 -64.87
N SER A 77 26.53 37.36 -64.52
CA SER A 77 27.63 37.19 -65.47
C SER A 77 27.70 35.78 -66.06
N ASP A 78 27.39 34.74 -65.30
CA ASP A 78 27.36 33.37 -65.85
C ASP A 78 26.30 33.20 -66.93
N VAL A 79 25.15 33.86 -66.77
CA VAL A 79 24.07 33.88 -67.76
C VAL A 79 24.49 34.67 -68.99
N ASP A 80 25.09 35.84 -68.81
CA ASP A 80 25.58 36.67 -69.93
C ASP A 80 26.66 35.96 -70.74
N ASP A 81 27.58 35.27 -70.07
CA ASP A 81 28.64 34.50 -70.73
C ASP A 81 28.09 33.27 -71.47
N ALA A 82 27.06 32.62 -70.92
CA ALA A 82 26.34 31.55 -71.62
C ALA A 82 25.68 32.08 -72.91
N LEU A 83 25.02 33.23 -72.84
CA LEU A 83 24.37 33.87 -73.98
C LEU A 83 25.38 34.27 -75.06
N LYS A 84 26.51 34.90 -74.68
CA LYS A 84 27.60 35.24 -75.62
C LYS A 84 28.16 34.00 -76.30
N SER A 85 28.31 32.91 -75.56
CA SER A 85 28.85 31.66 -76.10
C SER A 85 27.95 31.08 -77.19
N ILE A 86 26.63 31.17 -77.01
CA ILE A 86 25.63 30.69 -77.97
C ILE A 86 25.60 31.53 -79.25
N GLU A 87 25.82 32.85 -79.15
CA GLU A 87 25.88 33.74 -80.32
C GLU A 87 27.04 33.40 -81.26
N THR A 88 28.06 32.68 -80.79
CA THR A 88 29.19 32.20 -81.61
C THR A 88 28.96 30.84 -82.25
N LEU A 89 27.80 30.20 -82.02
CA LEU A 89 27.52 28.87 -82.57
C LEU A 89 27.10 28.96 -84.05
N PRO A 90 27.49 27.97 -84.87
CA PRO A 90 27.10 27.92 -86.29
C PRO A 90 25.63 27.52 -86.52
N VAL A 91 24.87 27.24 -85.45
CA VAL A 91 23.47 26.80 -85.49
C VAL A 91 22.61 27.77 -84.68
N PRO A 92 21.46 28.24 -85.18
CA PRO A 92 20.58 29.13 -84.43
C PRO A 92 19.96 28.40 -83.24
N ILE A 93 20.16 28.93 -82.04
CA ILE A 93 19.49 28.49 -80.80
C ILE A 93 18.32 29.41 -80.53
N HIS A 94 17.13 28.83 -80.35
CA HIS A 94 15.89 29.56 -80.12
C HIS A 94 15.57 29.68 -78.62
N GLU A 95 15.97 28.67 -77.85
CA GLU A 95 15.80 28.63 -76.39
C GLU A 95 17.04 28.02 -75.75
N MET A 96 17.45 28.57 -74.61
CA MET A 96 18.59 28.09 -73.84
C MET A 96 18.17 27.81 -72.41
N ILE A 97 18.48 26.61 -71.92
CA ILE A 97 18.19 26.20 -70.54
C ILE A 97 19.52 25.95 -69.82
N ILE A 98 19.75 26.73 -68.76
CA ILE A 98 20.93 26.59 -67.91
C ILE A 98 20.50 25.89 -66.61
N LEU A 99 21.10 24.73 -66.33
CA LEU A 99 20.80 23.93 -65.14
C LEU A 99 21.94 23.99 -64.14
N THR A 100 21.60 24.11 -62.85
CA THR A 100 22.58 24.14 -61.75
C THR A 100 22.14 23.28 -60.56
N THR A 101 23.11 22.77 -59.81
CA THR A 101 22.87 22.09 -58.52
C THR A 101 22.67 23.05 -57.35
N ALA A 102 22.84 24.36 -57.57
CA ALA A 102 22.48 25.39 -56.58
C ALA A 102 20.96 25.54 -56.50
N SER A 103 20.43 25.89 -55.33
CA SER A 103 19.01 26.23 -55.15
C SER A 103 18.57 27.39 -56.03
N ASP A 104 17.27 27.48 -56.27
CA ASP A 104 16.68 28.57 -57.05
C ASP A 104 16.94 29.94 -56.35
N ASP A 105 17.31 30.96 -57.13
CA ASP A 105 17.61 32.31 -56.62
C ASP A 105 16.68 33.33 -57.29
N ILE A 106 15.81 33.96 -56.49
CA ILE A 106 14.78 34.92 -56.97
C ILE A 106 15.42 36.06 -57.76
N SER A 107 16.56 36.58 -57.29
CA SER A 107 17.24 37.71 -57.94
C SER A 107 17.82 37.36 -59.31
N LEU A 108 18.18 36.09 -59.50
CA LEU A 108 18.64 35.56 -60.78
C LEU A 108 17.46 35.24 -61.69
N HIS A 109 16.37 34.70 -61.15
CA HIS A 109 15.17 34.40 -61.92
C HIS A 109 14.53 35.67 -62.50
N GLU A 110 14.39 36.73 -61.70
CA GLU A 110 13.92 38.04 -62.17
C GLU A 110 14.81 38.60 -63.30
N TYR A 111 16.13 38.48 -63.15
CA TYR A 111 17.08 38.88 -64.18
C TYR A 111 16.93 38.08 -65.48
N VAL A 112 16.81 36.76 -65.36
CA VAL A 112 16.64 35.84 -66.49
C VAL A 112 15.32 36.13 -67.22
N ILE A 113 14.23 36.42 -66.51
CA ILE A 113 12.95 36.83 -67.13
C ILE A 113 13.14 38.12 -67.93
N ASP A 114 13.70 39.18 -67.33
CA ASP A 114 13.88 40.48 -67.98
C ASP A 114 14.75 40.37 -69.25
N ILE A 115 15.90 39.69 -69.16
CA ILE A 115 16.79 39.51 -70.31
C ILE A 115 16.18 38.59 -71.38
N SER A 116 15.47 37.54 -70.99
CA SER A 116 14.80 36.61 -71.91
C SER A 116 13.68 37.33 -72.68
N GLN A 117 12.92 38.21 -72.02
CA GLN A 117 11.89 39.02 -72.67
C GLN A 117 12.50 40.04 -73.64
N LYS A 118 13.52 40.79 -73.22
CA LYS A 118 14.23 41.74 -74.08
C LYS A 118 14.79 41.06 -75.34
N ARG A 119 15.46 39.92 -75.16
CA ARG A 119 16.00 39.12 -76.27
C ARG A 119 14.91 38.58 -77.18
N SER A 120 13.79 38.14 -76.62
CA SER A 120 12.66 37.66 -77.42
C SER A 120 12.05 38.75 -78.31
N VAL A 121 12.00 40.01 -77.85
CA VAL A 121 11.54 41.15 -78.66
C VAL A 121 12.52 41.43 -79.81
N GLU A 122 13.81 41.25 -79.57
CA GLU A 122 14.87 41.39 -80.58
C GLU A 122 14.98 40.18 -81.53
N GLY A 123 14.10 39.19 -81.44
CA GLY A 123 14.16 37.96 -82.23
C GLY A 123 15.34 37.04 -81.89
N LYS A 124 15.97 37.24 -80.72
CA LYS A 124 17.10 36.44 -80.23
C LYS A 124 16.64 35.30 -79.32
N CYS A 125 17.58 34.40 -79.03
CA CYS A 125 17.40 33.24 -78.14
C CYS A 125 16.82 33.63 -76.77
N LYS A 126 15.74 32.95 -76.36
CA LYS A 126 15.19 32.99 -75.00
C LYS A 126 16.08 32.22 -74.04
N VAL A 127 16.13 32.63 -72.78
CA VAL A 127 16.90 31.94 -71.74
C VAL A 127 16.03 31.61 -70.53
N ASP A 128 16.27 30.44 -69.95
CA ASP A 128 15.69 29.97 -68.69
C ASP A 128 16.79 29.36 -67.79
N VAL A 129 16.61 29.46 -66.48
CA VAL A 129 17.53 28.91 -65.47
C VAL A 129 16.76 27.99 -64.54
N TRP A 130 17.28 26.78 -64.34
CA TRP A 130 16.72 25.78 -63.45
C TRP A 130 17.72 25.50 -62.32
N GLY A 131 17.37 25.93 -61.10
CA GLY A 131 18.05 25.50 -59.89
C GLY A 131 17.60 24.12 -59.43
N TRP A 132 18.19 23.66 -58.33
CA TRP A 132 17.98 22.30 -57.82
C TRP A 132 16.55 22.04 -57.37
N ASP A 133 15.85 23.07 -56.87
CA ASP A 133 14.49 22.92 -56.35
C ASP A 133 13.53 22.65 -57.52
N ARG A 134 13.58 23.45 -58.60
CA ARG A 134 12.88 23.17 -59.85
C ARG A 134 13.28 21.83 -60.49
N ILE A 135 14.56 21.47 -60.49
CA ILE A 135 15.02 20.16 -61.00
C ILE A 135 14.39 19.01 -60.18
N SER A 136 14.36 19.14 -58.86
CA SER A 136 13.78 18.14 -57.95
C SER A 136 12.28 17.98 -58.15
N ASP A 137 11.56 19.08 -58.33
CA ASP A 137 10.14 19.04 -58.67
C ASP A 137 9.89 18.28 -59.97
N GLN A 138 10.71 18.54 -61.00
CA GLN A 138 10.59 17.84 -62.29
C GLN A 138 10.95 16.36 -62.17
N ILE A 139 11.94 15.98 -61.35
CA ILE A 139 12.22 14.56 -61.05
C ILE A 139 10.99 13.92 -60.38
N GLY A 140 10.34 14.62 -59.46
CA GLY A 140 9.10 14.19 -58.79
C GLY A 140 7.94 13.90 -59.75
N LEU A 141 7.87 14.63 -60.87
CA LEU A 141 6.84 14.46 -61.89
C LEU A 141 7.13 13.33 -62.90
N HIS A 142 8.37 12.84 -62.96
CA HIS A 142 8.80 11.88 -63.99
C HIS A 142 9.30 10.56 -63.37
N GLU A 143 8.38 9.59 -63.23
CA GLU A 143 8.67 8.24 -62.68
C GLU A 143 9.87 7.55 -63.37
N ARG A 144 10.01 7.69 -64.69
CA ARG A 144 11.15 7.10 -65.44
C ARG A 144 12.50 7.63 -64.96
N ILE A 145 12.57 8.91 -64.58
CA ILE A 145 13.78 9.52 -64.02
C ILE A 145 14.04 8.99 -62.61
N GLN A 146 13.00 8.87 -61.78
CA GLN A 146 13.09 8.31 -60.43
C GLN A 146 13.66 6.89 -60.44
N HIS A 147 13.13 6.00 -61.30
CA HIS A 147 13.65 4.63 -61.40
C HIS A 147 15.07 4.55 -61.95
N SER A 148 15.42 5.42 -62.91
CA SER A 148 16.73 5.35 -63.58
C SER A 148 17.87 5.92 -62.73
N PHE A 149 17.60 6.97 -61.94
CA PHE A 149 18.62 7.70 -61.18
C PHE A 149 18.51 7.52 -59.65
N TYR A 150 17.36 7.09 -59.11
CA TYR A 150 17.08 7.05 -57.65
C TYR A 150 16.55 5.70 -57.14
N LYS A 151 16.81 4.59 -57.85
CA LYS A 151 16.32 3.23 -57.53
C LYS A 151 16.50 2.79 -56.06
N ASP A 152 17.61 3.15 -55.43
CA ASP A 152 17.92 2.74 -54.05
C ASP A 152 17.03 3.41 -52.99
N TRP A 153 16.33 4.51 -53.35
CA TRP A 153 15.43 5.21 -52.45
C TRP A 153 14.20 4.36 -52.07
N PHE A 154 13.78 3.44 -52.94
CA PHE A 154 12.51 2.70 -52.80
C PHE A 154 12.67 1.23 -52.35
N ARG A 155 13.74 0.88 -51.63
CA ARG A 155 13.93 -0.52 -51.14
C ARG A 155 12.82 -0.93 -50.15
N GLN A 156 11.98 -1.88 -50.54
CA GLN A 156 10.97 -2.51 -49.68
C GLN A 156 11.61 -3.53 -48.72
N LEU A 157 11.13 -3.55 -47.46
CA LEU A 157 11.57 -4.52 -46.43
C LEU A 157 11.16 -5.96 -46.81
N SER A 158 12.03 -6.93 -46.51
CA SER A 158 11.79 -8.34 -46.85
C SER A 158 10.78 -9.03 -45.91
N LEU A 159 10.08 -10.07 -46.41
CA LEU A 159 9.13 -10.89 -45.63
C LEU A 159 9.75 -11.50 -44.36
N ARG A 160 11.05 -11.82 -44.37
CA ARG A 160 11.80 -12.32 -43.20
C ARG A 160 11.93 -11.27 -42.10
N GLN A 161 12.14 -10.00 -42.46
CA GLN A 161 12.23 -8.91 -41.49
C GLN A 161 10.88 -8.63 -40.82
N TRP A 162 9.77 -8.78 -41.56
CA TRP A 162 8.42 -8.68 -41.02
C TRP A 162 8.08 -9.79 -40.03
N SER A 163 8.44 -11.04 -40.34
CA SER A 163 8.18 -12.19 -39.46
C SER A 163 9.01 -12.14 -38.16
N ILE A 164 10.26 -11.67 -38.21
CA ILE A 164 11.06 -11.43 -37.00
C ILE A 164 10.43 -10.35 -36.12
N ARG A 165 10.00 -9.23 -36.69
CA ARG A 165 9.35 -8.15 -35.93
C ARG A 165 8.04 -8.60 -35.28
N ALA A 166 7.23 -9.41 -35.99
CA ALA A 166 6.00 -9.98 -35.43
C ALA A 166 6.29 -10.91 -34.24
N MET A 167 7.28 -11.80 -34.34
CA MET A 167 7.68 -12.67 -33.23
C MET A 167 8.17 -11.87 -32.01
N VAL A 168 8.99 -10.84 -32.22
CA VAL A 168 9.44 -9.96 -31.12
C VAL A 168 8.26 -9.25 -30.46
N GLY A 169 7.29 -8.77 -31.25
CA GLY A 169 6.08 -8.14 -30.72
C GLY A 169 5.23 -9.10 -29.87
N VAL A 170 5.03 -10.34 -30.34
CA VAL A 170 4.30 -11.37 -29.59
C VAL A 170 5.04 -11.73 -28.30
N LEU A 171 6.35 -11.90 -28.36
CA LEU A 171 7.17 -12.21 -27.19
C LEU A 171 7.11 -11.10 -26.13
N ALA A 172 7.14 -9.83 -26.55
CA ALA A 172 7.02 -8.69 -25.64
C ALA A 172 5.64 -8.65 -24.97
N LEU A 173 4.56 -8.96 -25.71
CA LEU A 173 3.20 -9.00 -25.17
C LEU A 173 3.03 -10.13 -24.15
N THR A 174 3.55 -11.33 -24.42
CA THR A 174 3.46 -12.45 -23.48
C THR A 174 4.28 -12.21 -22.22
N LEU A 175 5.48 -11.64 -22.34
CA LEU A 175 6.29 -11.18 -21.21
C LEU A 175 5.56 -10.14 -20.36
N GLY A 176 4.96 -9.12 -21.01
CA GLY A 176 4.17 -8.10 -20.33
C GLY A 176 2.98 -8.68 -19.56
N ALA A 177 2.19 -9.54 -20.20
CA ALA A 177 1.05 -10.21 -19.56
C ALA A 177 1.48 -11.10 -18.39
N THR A 178 2.58 -11.83 -18.53
CA THR A 178 3.12 -12.69 -17.46
C THR A 178 3.61 -11.87 -16.28
N CYS A 179 4.30 -10.74 -16.51
CA CYS A 179 4.69 -9.81 -15.45
C CYS A 179 3.49 -9.28 -14.68
N VAL A 180 2.43 -8.84 -15.38
CA VAL A 180 1.19 -8.36 -14.75
C VAL A 180 0.53 -9.48 -13.95
N TYR A 181 0.47 -10.70 -14.49
CA TYR A 181 -0.09 -11.86 -13.79
C TYR A 181 0.67 -12.19 -12.51
N VAL A 182 2.01 -12.26 -12.55
CA VAL A 182 2.86 -12.53 -11.37
C VAL A 182 2.71 -11.42 -10.33
N PHE A 183 2.71 -10.14 -10.74
CA PHE A 183 2.53 -9.01 -9.84
C PHE A 183 1.15 -9.03 -9.15
N HIS A 184 0.09 -9.32 -9.91
CA HIS A 184 -1.26 -9.47 -9.37
C HIS A 184 -1.36 -10.65 -8.39
N GLN A 185 -0.68 -11.76 -8.69
CA GLN A 185 -0.64 -12.92 -7.81
C GLN A 185 0.07 -12.61 -6.49
N GLU A 186 1.24 -11.95 -6.52
CA GLU A 186 1.96 -11.55 -5.31
C GLU A 186 1.15 -10.58 -4.44
N THR A 187 0.54 -9.55 -5.05
CA THR A 187 -0.29 -8.59 -4.32
C THR A 187 -1.53 -9.25 -3.71
N SER A 188 -2.19 -10.14 -4.45
CA SER A 188 -3.30 -10.95 -3.91
C SER A 188 -2.87 -11.83 -2.74
N LEU A 189 -1.70 -12.48 -2.81
CA LEU A 189 -1.21 -13.33 -1.72
C LEU A 189 -0.84 -12.50 -0.48
N LYS A 190 -0.19 -11.35 -0.66
CA LYS A 190 0.10 -10.39 0.42
C LYS A 190 -1.18 -9.91 1.09
N ASN A 191 -2.18 -9.48 0.32
CA ASN A 191 -3.46 -9.01 0.84
C ASN A 191 -4.20 -10.10 1.60
N LYS A 192 -4.23 -11.34 1.08
CA LYS A 192 -4.80 -12.49 1.81
C LYS A 192 -4.09 -12.73 3.13
N ARG A 193 -2.75 -12.76 3.14
CA ARG A 193 -1.96 -12.93 4.37
C ARG A 193 -2.25 -11.83 5.39
N THR A 194 -2.22 -10.56 4.97
CA THR A 194 -2.56 -9.42 5.83
C THR A 194 -3.97 -9.52 6.39
N SER A 195 -4.95 -9.91 5.57
CA SER A 195 -6.35 -10.08 6.03
C SER A 195 -6.51 -11.15 7.10
N VAL A 196 -5.82 -12.30 6.95
CA VAL A 196 -5.81 -13.38 7.95
C VAL A 196 -5.11 -12.90 9.23
N SER A 197 -3.97 -12.23 9.13
CA SER A 197 -3.27 -11.66 10.28
C SER A 197 -4.14 -10.66 11.06
N ILE A 198 -4.85 -9.79 10.36
CA ILE A 198 -5.79 -8.84 10.98
C ILE A 198 -6.94 -9.60 11.66
N GLN A 199 -7.48 -10.64 11.04
CA GLN A 199 -8.56 -11.45 11.61
C GLN A 199 -8.14 -12.17 12.91
N GLU A 200 -6.93 -12.72 12.97
CA GLU A 200 -6.40 -13.35 14.19
C GLU A 200 -6.21 -12.32 15.31
N LEU A 201 -5.71 -11.12 15.00
CA LEU A 201 -5.60 -10.02 15.97
C LEU A 201 -6.96 -9.51 16.44
N GLN A 202 -7.95 -9.39 15.55
CA GLN A 202 -9.32 -9.01 15.91
C GLN A 202 -9.98 -10.05 16.82
N THR A 203 -9.73 -11.33 16.55
CA THR A 203 -10.20 -12.43 17.40
C THR A 203 -9.58 -12.34 18.79
N PHE A 204 -8.28 -12.08 18.87
CA PHE A 204 -7.57 -11.85 20.14
C PHE A 204 -8.14 -10.64 20.92
N VAL A 205 -8.39 -9.52 20.22
CA VAL A 205 -9.00 -8.32 20.82
C VAL A 205 -10.39 -8.63 21.37
N LYS A 206 -11.22 -9.35 20.62
CA LYS A 206 -12.56 -9.74 21.07
C LYS A 206 -12.52 -10.62 22.32
N LEU A 207 -11.67 -11.64 22.32
CA LEU A 207 -11.51 -12.51 23.49
C LEU A 207 -11.02 -11.72 24.71
N THR A 208 -10.09 -10.77 24.52
CA THR A 208 -9.61 -9.87 25.57
C THR A 208 -10.73 -9.01 26.15
N ASP A 209 -11.62 -8.46 25.30
CA ASP A 209 -12.80 -7.72 25.73
C ASP A 209 -13.81 -8.58 26.49
N ASP A 210 -14.06 -9.81 26.03
CA ASP A 210 -14.95 -10.76 26.70
C ASP A 210 -14.42 -11.11 28.09
N LEU A 211 -13.12 -11.38 28.22
CA LEU A 211 -12.48 -11.63 29.52
C LEU A 211 -12.55 -10.38 30.43
N ARG A 212 -12.24 -9.20 29.88
CA ARG A 212 -12.33 -7.94 30.63
C ARG A 212 -13.75 -7.71 31.14
N SER A 213 -14.77 -8.01 30.34
CA SER A 213 -16.18 -7.85 30.73
C SER A 213 -16.55 -8.75 31.91
N ASN A 214 -16.06 -9.99 31.93
CA ASN A 214 -16.22 -10.89 33.08
C ASN A 214 -15.56 -10.33 34.34
N TYR A 215 -14.33 -9.82 34.21
CA TYR A 215 -13.63 -9.20 35.32
C TYR A 215 -14.29 -7.90 35.81
N VAL A 216 -14.89 -7.10 34.92
CA VAL A 216 -15.69 -5.94 35.31
C VAL A 216 -16.93 -6.37 36.10
N ALA A 217 -17.64 -7.41 35.64
CA ALA A 217 -18.79 -7.95 36.35
C ALA A 217 -18.41 -8.46 37.76
N CYS A 218 -17.30 -9.20 37.85
CA CYS A 218 -16.73 -9.63 39.13
C CYS A 218 -16.34 -8.44 40.02
N ASN A 219 -15.66 -7.43 39.47
CA ASN A 219 -15.27 -6.23 40.20
C ASN A 219 -16.50 -5.51 40.76
N ASN A 220 -17.57 -5.37 39.97
CA ASN A 220 -18.82 -4.74 40.42
C ASN A 220 -19.47 -5.55 41.54
N LEU A 221 -19.53 -6.89 41.43
CA LEU A 221 -20.00 -7.75 42.51
C LEU A 221 -19.21 -7.51 43.80
N LEU A 222 -17.88 -7.43 43.72
CA LEU A 222 -17.03 -7.14 44.88
C LEU A 222 -17.30 -5.73 45.41
N VAL A 223 -17.43 -4.72 44.56
CA VAL A 223 -17.75 -3.32 44.94
C VAL A 223 -19.07 -3.26 45.72
N ASP A 224 -20.11 -3.88 45.21
CA ASP A 224 -21.47 -3.78 45.73
C ASP A 224 -21.66 -4.51 47.06
N ASN A 225 -20.73 -5.39 47.44
CA ASN A 225 -20.85 -6.21 48.64
C ASN A 225 -19.69 -5.97 49.62
N ILE A 226 -20.00 -5.91 50.91
CA ILE A 226 -18.96 -5.93 51.95
C ILE A 226 -18.25 -7.29 51.93
N PHE A 227 -19.01 -8.37 51.81
CA PHE A 227 -18.51 -9.75 51.75
C PHE A 227 -19.29 -10.52 50.69
N THR A 228 -18.59 -11.27 49.84
CA THR A 228 -19.21 -12.07 48.78
C THR A 228 -19.07 -13.56 49.11
N PHE A 229 -20.17 -14.32 49.07
CA PHE A 229 -20.16 -15.75 49.40
C PHE A 229 -19.62 -16.62 48.24
N SER A 230 -19.15 -17.81 48.56
CA SER A 230 -18.38 -18.67 47.65
C SER A 230 -19.16 -19.04 46.40
N ALA A 231 -20.47 -19.28 46.51
CA ALA A 231 -21.35 -19.57 45.39
C ALA A 231 -21.38 -18.42 44.36
N LYS A 232 -21.47 -17.16 44.82
CA LYS A 232 -21.48 -15.97 43.95
C LYS A 232 -20.11 -15.68 43.36
N LEU A 233 -19.04 -15.81 44.16
CA LEU A 233 -17.66 -15.71 43.66
C LEU A 233 -17.41 -16.72 42.54
N LYS A 234 -17.86 -17.97 42.73
CA LYS A 234 -17.68 -19.02 41.74
C LYS A 234 -18.41 -18.69 40.43
N SER A 235 -19.71 -18.39 40.50
CA SER A 235 -20.53 -18.18 39.31
C SER A 235 -20.23 -16.87 38.57
N SER A 236 -19.80 -15.83 39.28
CA SER A 236 -19.63 -14.48 38.71
C SER A 236 -18.17 -14.11 38.41
N CYS A 237 -17.21 -14.69 39.14
CA CYS A 237 -15.78 -14.37 38.99
C CYS A 237 -14.97 -15.52 38.39
N ILE A 238 -15.17 -16.76 38.85
CA ILE A 238 -14.26 -17.87 38.55
C ILE A 238 -14.65 -18.57 37.25
N GLU A 239 -15.89 -19.08 37.16
CA GLU A 239 -16.33 -19.87 36.01
C GLU A 239 -16.25 -19.09 34.68
N PRO A 240 -16.74 -17.83 34.59
CA PRO A 240 -16.64 -17.07 33.35
C PRO A 240 -15.20 -16.69 32.98
N ALA A 241 -14.37 -16.34 33.96
CA ALA A 241 -12.98 -15.95 33.69
C ALA A 241 -12.13 -17.15 33.24
N GLY A 242 -12.27 -18.31 33.89
CA GLY A 242 -11.52 -19.52 33.55
C GLY A 242 -11.73 -19.97 32.11
N VAL A 243 -12.99 -19.97 31.64
CA VAL A 243 -13.33 -20.34 30.25
C VAL A 243 -12.70 -19.38 29.24
N ASN A 244 -12.64 -18.09 29.53
CA ASN A 244 -12.09 -17.10 28.60
C ASN A 244 -10.55 -17.03 28.66
N LEU A 245 -9.94 -17.31 29.81
CA LEU A 245 -8.48 -17.43 29.94
C LEU A 245 -7.92 -18.53 29.04
N GLU A 246 -8.52 -19.73 29.07
CA GLU A 246 -8.08 -20.85 28.22
C GLU A 246 -8.16 -20.50 26.72
N LYS A 247 -9.20 -19.76 26.31
CA LYS A 247 -9.35 -19.30 24.91
C LYS A 247 -8.29 -18.28 24.53
N ILE A 248 -7.97 -17.35 25.43
CA ILE A 248 -6.95 -16.32 25.20
C ILE A 248 -5.56 -16.95 25.10
N GLU A 249 -5.20 -17.86 26.01
CA GLU A 249 -3.89 -18.54 25.97
C GLU A 249 -3.66 -19.23 24.63
N LYS A 250 -4.65 -19.97 24.11
CA LYS A 250 -4.59 -20.59 22.77
C LYS A 250 -4.49 -19.57 21.63
N GLN A 251 -5.07 -18.38 21.79
CA GLN A 251 -5.04 -17.34 20.76
C GLN A 251 -3.71 -16.57 20.78
N ILE A 252 -3.07 -16.43 21.96
CA ILE A 252 -1.77 -15.80 22.12
C ILE A 252 -0.71 -16.52 21.28
N GLU A 253 -0.70 -17.86 21.28
CA GLU A 253 0.21 -18.67 20.45
C GLU A 253 0.08 -18.36 18.95
N LYS A 254 -1.12 -18.05 18.47
CA LYS A 254 -1.35 -17.75 17.04
C LYS A 254 -0.88 -16.35 16.66
N VAL A 255 -0.96 -15.39 17.58
CA VAL A 255 -0.57 -13.99 17.32
C VAL A 255 0.91 -13.73 17.58
N GLU A 256 1.66 -14.67 18.18
CA GLU A 256 3.11 -14.56 18.41
C GLU A 256 3.87 -14.12 17.17
N VAL A 257 3.64 -14.80 16.03
CA VAL A 257 4.35 -14.55 14.76
C VAL A 257 3.93 -13.22 14.12
N LEU A 258 2.87 -12.58 14.61
CA LEU A 258 2.30 -11.34 14.06
C LEU A 258 2.77 -10.08 14.79
N LEU A 259 3.21 -10.22 16.05
CA LEU A 259 3.55 -9.10 16.92
C LEU A 259 5.05 -8.77 16.85
N ASP A 260 5.41 -7.52 17.13
CA ASP A 260 6.82 -7.18 17.34
C ASP A 260 7.34 -7.79 18.65
N SER A 261 8.67 -7.89 18.78
CA SER A 261 9.31 -8.55 19.92
C SER A 261 8.95 -7.93 21.28
N ASN A 262 8.77 -6.62 21.34
CA ASN A 262 8.44 -5.92 22.59
C ASN A 262 6.96 -6.15 22.93
N ALA A 263 6.06 -5.99 21.95
CA ALA A 263 4.64 -6.25 22.14
C ALA A 263 4.37 -7.70 22.53
N TRP A 264 5.02 -8.67 21.88
CA TRP A 264 4.95 -10.07 22.27
C TRP A 264 5.42 -10.30 23.71
N SER A 265 6.59 -9.76 24.08
CA SER A 265 7.16 -9.90 25.43
C SER A 265 6.22 -9.34 26.51
N GLU A 266 5.61 -8.17 26.26
CA GLU A 266 4.64 -7.55 27.16
C GLU A 266 3.36 -8.39 27.29
N ILE A 267 2.77 -8.83 26.17
CA ILE A 267 1.53 -9.63 26.15
C ILE A 267 1.75 -10.99 26.81
N ASN A 268 2.85 -11.67 26.49
CA ASN A 268 3.20 -12.95 27.10
C ASN A 268 3.49 -12.81 28.61
N SER A 269 4.14 -11.72 29.02
CA SER A 269 4.34 -11.42 30.44
C SER A 269 3.02 -11.21 31.18
N LEU A 270 2.07 -10.48 30.58
CA LEU A 270 0.74 -10.30 31.17
C LEU A 270 -0.01 -11.62 31.25
N SER A 271 0.00 -12.43 30.19
CA SER A 271 -0.66 -13.74 30.17
C SER A 271 -0.21 -14.63 31.31
N LYS A 272 1.09 -14.67 31.62
CA LYS A 272 1.62 -15.44 32.75
C LYS A 272 1.16 -14.90 34.10
N LEU A 273 1.05 -13.57 34.23
CA LEU A 273 0.49 -12.95 35.44
C LEU A 273 -1.01 -13.23 35.57
N MET A 274 -1.75 -13.29 34.47
CA MET A 274 -3.20 -13.58 34.47
C MET A 274 -3.51 -14.95 35.08
N SER A 275 -2.71 -15.98 34.81
CA SER A 275 -2.90 -17.30 35.42
C SER A 275 -2.67 -17.25 36.94
N GLU A 276 -1.68 -16.49 37.42
CA GLU A 276 -1.45 -16.28 38.85
C GLU A 276 -2.57 -15.43 39.49
N ASP A 277 -3.01 -14.38 38.82
CA ASP A 277 -4.11 -13.53 39.27
C ASP A 277 -5.45 -14.30 39.33
N PHE A 278 -5.68 -15.21 38.38
CA PHE A 278 -6.81 -16.13 38.42
C PHE A 278 -6.73 -17.09 39.61
N ARG A 279 -5.52 -17.58 39.94
CA ARG A 279 -5.30 -18.40 41.15
C ARG A 279 -5.68 -17.65 42.43
N GLN A 280 -5.39 -16.35 42.51
CA GLN A 280 -5.80 -15.52 43.66
C GLN A 280 -7.33 -15.46 43.81
N SER A 281 -8.08 -15.43 42.71
CA SER A 281 -9.55 -15.50 42.76
C SER A 281 -10.07 -16.82 43.34
N MET A 282 -9.40 -17.93 43.00
CA MET A 282 -9.74 -19.26 43.52
C MET A 282 -9.42 -19.37 45.00
N ILE A 283 -8.28 -18.83 45.45
CA ILE A 283 -7.93 -18.76 46.87
C ILE A 283 -9.00 -17.98 47.65
N ALA A 284 -9.42 -16.81 47.15
CA ALA A 284 -10.46 -16.03 47.79
C ALA A 284 -11.78 -16.82 47.93
N ALA A 285 -12.20 -17.55 46.89
CA ALA A 285 -13.39 -18.40 46.97
C ALA A 285 -13.21 -19.61 47.89
N GLU A 286 -12.03 -20.23 47.92
CA GLU A 286 -11.73 -21.38 48.79
C GLU A 286 -11.70 -20.97 50.26
N MET A 287 -11.05 -19.85 50.60
CA MET A 287 -11.07 -19.34 51.98
C MET A 287 -12.48 -18.91 52.41
N THR A 288 -13.27 -18.36 51.48
CA THR A 288 -14.69 -18.05 51.71
C THR A 288 -15.50 -19.33 51.97
N ARG A 289 -15.28 -20.36 51.18
CA ARG A 289 -15.92 -21.67 51.32
C ARG A 289 -15.55 -22.34 52.66
N HIS A 290 -14.29 -22.21 53.10
CA HIS A 290 -13.84 -22.68 54.40
C HIS A 290 -14.56 -21.97 55.55
N PHE A 291 -14.73 -20.65 55.47
CA PHE A 291 -15.55 -19.90 56.42
C PHE A 291 -17.00 -20.40 56.47
N GLU A 292 -17.64 -20.58 55.32
CA GLU A 292 -19.00 -21.13 55.23
C GLU A 292 -19.11 -22.55 55.81
N ASP A 293 -18.12 -23.41 55.59
CA ASP A 293 -18.08 -24.76 56.16
C ASP A 293 -18.04 -24.74 57.70
N ARG A 294 -17.31 -23.79 58.28
CA ARG A 294 -17.29 -23.59 59.74
C ARG A 294 -18.65 -23.16 60.26
N LEU A 295 -19.32 -22.22 59.59
CA LEU A 295 -20.67 -21.79 59.96
C LEU A 295 -21.67 -22.94 59.94
N ILE A 296 -21.62 -23.79 58.92
CA ILE A 296 -22.52 -24.95 58.83
C ILE A 296 -22.19 -25.98 59.90
N THR A 297 -20.91 -26.16 60.23
CA THR A 297 -20.49 -27.00 61.35
C THR A 297 -21.03 -26.48 62.67
N GLU A 298 -21.01 -25.16 62.88
CA GLU A 298 -21.60 -24.49 64.05
C GLU A 298 -23.13 -24.69 64.10
N LEU A 299 -23.83 -24.47 62.98
CA LEU A 299 -25.28 -24.72 62.84
C LEU A 299 -25.64 -26.19 63.11
N SER A 300 -24.83 -27.12 62.61
CA SER A 300 -25.01 -28.56 62.84
C SER A 300 -24.73 -28.96 64.28
N GLY A 301 -23.96 -28.17 65.03
CA GLY A 301 -23.74 -28.34 66.46
C GLY A 301 -25.05 -28.27 67.25
N TYR A 302 -25.98 -27.40 66.85
CA TYR A 302 -27.29 -27.29 67.48
C TYR A 302 -28.13 -28.56 67.33
N CYS A 303 -27.91 -29.37 66.30
CA CYS A 303 -28.56 -30.68 66.14
C CYS A 303 -28.22 -31.67 67.28
N LYS A 304 -27.05 -31.52 67.95
CA LYS A 304 -26.51 -32.49 68.92
C LYS A 304 -26.76 -32.10 70.39
N GLY A 305 -27.48 -31.00 70.65
CA GLY A 305 -27.56 -30.37 71.96
C GLY A 305 -26.27 -29.60 72.30
N MET A 306 -26.39 -28.44 72.95
CA MET A 306 -25.27 -27.53 73.24
C MET A 306 -24.24 -28.14 74.21
N ALA A 307 -23.32 -28.97 73.71
CA ALA A 307 -22.26 -29.58 74.50
C ALA A 307 -20.87 -28.94 74.28
N ARG A 308 -20.74 -27.96 73.36
CA ARG A 308 -19.49 -27.21 73.11
C ARG A 308 -19.54 -25.80 73.69
N SER A 309 -18.38 -25.30 74.12
CA SER A 309 -18.15 -23.90 74.50
C SER A 309 -18.44 -22.99 73.29
N HIS A 310 -19.63 -22.39 73.25
CA HIS A 310 -20.09 -21.47 72.19
C HIS A 310 -19.08 -20.34 71.89
N ARG A 311 -18.27 -19.94 72.87
CA ARG A 311 -17.26 -18.87 72.73
C ARG A 311 -16.06 -19.26 71.88
N ASP A 312 -15.62 -20.52 71.92
CA ASP A 312 -14.44 -20.97 71.16
C ASP A 312 -14.78 -21.19 69.68
N ASP A 313 -16.00 -21.65 69.38
CA ASP A 313 -16.50 -21.81 68.01
C ASP A 313 -16.71 -20.44 67.35
N GLU A 314 -17.32 -19.47 68.04
CA GLU A 314 -17.54 -18.10 67.53
C GLU A 314 -16.23 -17.37 67.17
N LYS A 315 -15.21 -17.46 68.04
CA LYS A 315 -13.89 -16.87 67.78
C LYS A 315 -13.23 -17.48 66.53
N ALA A 316 -13.37 -18.78 66.36
CA ALA A 316 -12.76 -19.49 65.24
C ALA A 316 -13.51 -19.24 63.92
N THR A 317 -14.84 -19.09 63.97
CA THR A 317 -15.68 -18.63 62.85
C THR A 317 -15.26 -17.21 62.42
N TYR A 318 -15.07 -16.29 63.37
CA TYR A 318 -14.59 -14.93 63.09
C TYR A 318 -13.21 -14.93 62.42
N GLN A 319 -12.26 -15.72 62.94
CA GLN A 319 -10.91 -15.85 62.33
C GLN A 319 -10.98 -16.38 60.89
N ALA A 320 -11.81 -17.39 60.61
CA ALA A 320 -12.00 -17.89 59.27
C ALA A 320 -12.58 -16.83 58.33
N ALA A 321 -13.57 -16.06 58.82
CA ALA A 321 -14.16 -14.97 58.07
C ALA A 321 -13.18 -13.84 57.77
N GLN A 322 -12.32 -13.47 58.73
CA GLN A 322 -11.26 -12.49 58.53
C GLN A 322 -10.33 -12.92 57.40
N VAL A 323 -9.86 -14.17 57.41
CA VAL A 323 -8.96 -14.67 56.37
C VAL A 323 -9.66 -14.67 55.00
N ALA A 324 -10.90 -15.15 54.92
CA ALA A 324 -11.69 -15.08 53.69
C ALA A 324 -11.80 -13.64 53.17
N MET A 325 -12.07 -12.70 54.08
CA MET A 325 -12.26 -11.30 53.72
C MET A 325 -10.97 -10.63 53.26
N LEU A 326 -9.85 -10.98 53.88
CA LEU A 326 -8.53 -10.53 53.46
C LEU A 326 -8.21 -10.98 52.03
N GLU A 327 -8.48 -12.24 51.70
CA GLU A 327 -8.25 -12.75 50.34
C GLU A 327 -9.18 -12.09 49.30
N GLN A 328 -10.44 -11.82 49.64
CA GLN A 328 -11.34 -11.04 48.77
C GLN A 328 -10.82 -9.62 48.51
N LEU A 329 -10.32 -8.93 49.53
CA LEU A 329 -9.74 -7.59 49.37
C LEU A 329 -8.46 -7.60 48.55
N LYS A 330 -7.57 -8.56 48.80
CA LYS A 330 -6.36 -8.76 47.99
C LYS A 330 -6.71 -8.91 46.53
N TYR A 331 -7.65 -9.81 46.23
CA TYR A 331 -8.09 -10.05 44.88
C TYR A 331 -8.76 -8.81 44.26
N TYR A 332 -9.61 -8.09 45.02
CA TYR A 332 -10.23 -6.84 44.56
C TYR A 332 -9.20 -5.79 44.12
N PHE A 333 -8.16 -5.53 44.94
CA PHE A 333 -7.13 -4.56 44.58
C PHE A 333 -6.31 -5.01 43.37
N VAL A 334 -6.02 -6.31 43.27
CA VAL A 334 -5.33 -6.86 42.09
C VAL A 334 -6.18 -6.68 40.82
N LEU A 335 -7.46 -7.00 40.92
CA LEU A 335 -8.43 -6.89 39.84
C LEU A 335 -8.59 -5.45 39.34
N ARG A 336 -8.84 -4.52 40.26
CA ARG A 336 -9.09 -3.11 39.97
C ARG A 336 -7.84 -2.41 39.41
N ASP A 337 -6.69 -2.63 40.05
CA ASP A 337 -5.52 -1.78 39.82
C ASP A 337 -4.50 -2.38 38.84
N PHE A 338 -4.62 -3.66 38.50
CA PHE A 338 -3.69 -4.33 37.57
C PHE A 338 -4.38 -5.12 36.46
N ILE A 339 -5.32 -6.01 36.78
CA ILE A 339 -5.94 -6.87 35.75
C ILE A 339 -6.73 -6.02 34.75
N LEU A 340 -7.64 -5.17 35.22
CA LEU A 340 -8.49 -4.38 34.33
C LEU A 340 -7.70 -3.36 33.48
N PRO A 341 -6.76 -2.57 34.05
CA PRO A 341 -5.87 -1.72 33.24
C PRO A 341 -4.98 -2.54 32.30
N GLY A 342 -4.41 -3.66 32.77
CA GLY A 342 -3.53 -4.52 31.98
C GLY A 342 -4.23 -5.08 30.74
N LEU A 343 -5.45 -5.60 30.87
CA LEU A 343 -6.25 -6.07 29.73
C LEU A 343 -6.59 -4.93 28.75
N THR A 344 -6.80 -3.72 29.26
CA THR A 344 -7.05 -2.53 28.43
C THR A 344 -5.82 -2.19 27.59
N SER A 345 -4.64 -2.12 28.21
CA SER A 345 -3.38 -1.85 27.51
C SER A 345 -2.98 -2.99 26.56
N MET A 346 -3.22 -4.25 26.94
CA MET A 346 -3.00 -5.43 26.07
C MET A 346 -3.88 -5.38 24.82
N LYS A 347 -5.16 -5.07 24.97
CA LYS A 347 -6.06 -4.83 23.83
C LYS A 347 -5.54 -3.69 22.95
N ALA A 348 -5.14 -2.57 23.55
CA ALA A 348 -4.61 -1.43 22.82
C ALA A 348 -3.36 -1.80 22.01
N ARG A 349 -2.45 -2.59 22.58
CA ARG A 349 -1.27 -3.13 21.87
C ARG A 349 -1.64 -3.95 20.63
N ALA A 350 -2.58 -4.88 20.76
CA ALA A 350 -3.03 -5.68 19.62
C ALA A 350 -3.71 -4.82 18.54
N LEU A 351 -4.51 -3.83 18.94
CA LEU A 351 -5.15 -2.90 18.00
C LEU A 351 -4.14 -2.00 17.28
N VAL A 352 -3.11 -1.50 17.97
CA VAL A 352 -2.01 -0.74 17.34
C VAL A 352 -1.38 -1.57 16.22
N HIS A 353 -1.06 -2.83 16.48
CA HIS A 353 -0.51 -3.73 15.47
C HIS A 353 -1.46 -4.01 14.31
N ALA A 354 -2.74 -4.24 14.59
CA ALA A 354 -3.74 -4.45 13.54
C ALA A 354 -3.82 -3.24 12.60
N ARG A 355 -3.76 -2.01 13.14
CA ARG A 355 -3.76 -0.77 12.36
C ARG A 355 -2.48 -0.60 11.55
N GLN A 356 -1.32 -0.93 12.11
CA GLN A 356 -0.05 -0.93 11.39
C GLN A 356 -0.08 -1.86 10.17
N LEU A 357 -0.61 -3.08 10.33
CA LEU A 357 -0.77 -4.04 9.23
C LEU A 357 -1.75 -3.56 8.16
N ALA A 358 -2.80 -2.84 8.56
CA ALA A 358 -3.78 -2.25 7.65
C ALA A 358 -3.31 -0.95 6.98
N GLY A 359 -2.17 -0.38 7.40
CA GLY A 359 -1.73 0.94 6.94
C GLY A 359 -2.62 2.09 7.43
N GLU A 360 -3.34 1.88 8.53
CA GLU A 360 -4.25 2.85 9.12
C GLU A 360 -3.53 3.76 10.13
N PRO A 361 -3.96 5.04 10.27
CA PRO A 361 -3.40 5.93 11.29
C PRO A 361 -3.71 5.42 12.70
N ILE A 362 -2.75 5.55 13.60
CA ILE A 362 -2.88 5.13 15.01
C ILE A 362 -3.29 6.35 15.85
N PRO A 363 -4.46 6.33 16.51
CA PRO A 363 -4.87 7.39 17.42
C PRO A 363 -3.89 7.56 18.60
N ALA A 364 -3.63 8.80 19.00
CA ALA A 364 -2.65 9.11 20.05
C ALA A 364 -3.06 8.56 21.43
N ASP A 365 -4.36 8.52 21.72
CA ASP A 365 -4.93 7.91 22.92
C ASP A 365 -4.75 6.38 22.93
N LEU A 366 -4.96 5.72 21.79
CA LEU A 366 -4.74 4.29 21.63
C LEU A 366 -3.26 3.94 21.84
N GLN A 367 -2.35 4.71 21.25
CA GLN A 367 -0.91 4.52 21.45
C GLN A 367 -0.51 4.73 22.91
N ARG A 368 -1.10 5.71 23.60
CA ARG A 368 -0.87 5.96 25.03
C ARG A 368 -1.29 4.77 25.88
N GLN A 369 -2.53 4.28 25.71
CA GLN A 369 -3.03 3.11 26.43
C GLN A 369 -2.15 1.88 26.21
N ALA A 370 -1.70 1.67 24.97
CA ALA A 370 -0.78 0.58 24.65
C ALA A 370 0.55 0.71 25.41
N ASN A 371 1.10 1.93 25.51
CA ASN A 371 2.36 2.22 26.19
C ASN A 371 2.30 2.09 27.72
N GLU A 372 1.12 2.05 28.33
CA GLU A 372 0.95 1.87 29.77
C GLU A 372 1.26 0.43 30.24
N LEU A 373 1.19 -0.56 29.34
CA LEU A 373 1.32 -1.99 29.69
C LEU A 373 2.63 -2.30 30.42
N ALA A 374 3.74 -1.77 29.94
CA ALA A 374 5.06 -1.99 30.55
C ALA A 374 5.13 -1.48 32.00
N SER A 375 4.52 -0.33 32.31
CA SER A 375 4.47 0.22 33.67
C SER A 375 3.61 -0.65 34.57
N ILE A 376 2.42 -1.03 34.09
CA ILE A 376 1.47 -1.87 34.84
C ILE A 376 2.13 -3.22 35.19
N LEU A 377 2.82 -3.86 34.24
CA LEU A 377 3.53 -5.12 34.46
C LEU A 377 4.63 -4.99 35.51
N LYS A 378 5.38 -3.88 35.49
CA LYS A 378 6.40 -3.61 36.49
C LYS A 378 5.78 -3.43 37.88
N GLU A 379 4.79 -2.55 37.99
CA GLU A 379 4.09 -2.30 39.26
C GLU A 379 3.44 -3.57 39.81
N ARG A 380 2.84 -4.42 38.96
CA ARG A 380 2.21 -5.67 39.38
C ARG A 380 3.23 -6.68 39.90
N ARG A 381 4.42 -6.78 39.30
CA ARG A 381 5.49 -7.67 39.79
C ARG A 381 6.06 -7.21 41.13
N ASP A 382 6.18 -5.90 41.32
CA ASP A 382 6.72 -5.30 42.54
C ASP A 382 5.65 -5.20 43.65
N TYR A 383 4.38 -5.48 43.33
CA TYR A 383 3.26 -5.35 44.26
C TYR A 383 3.29 -6.41 45.36
N VAL A 384 3.31 -5.94 46.60
CA VAL A 384 3.11 -6.73 47.81
C VAL A 384 1.82 -6.26 48.47
N SER A 385 0.90 -7.20 48.74
CA SER A 385 -0.33 -6.85 49.44
C SER A 385 -0.02 -6.28 50.82
N PRO A 386 -0.66 -5.16 51.21
CA PRO A 386 -0.57 -4.67 52.58
C PRO A 386 -1.16 -5.68 53.58
N ASP A 387 -0.65 -5.63 54.80
CA ASP A 387 -1.24 -6.31 55.97
C ASP A 387 -2.44 -5.48 56.46
N LEU A 388 -3.65 -6.01 56.25
CA LEU A 388 -4.91 -5.33 56.54
C LEU A 388 -5.46 -5.82 57.88
N LYS A 389 -5.47 -4.98 58.91
CA LYS A 389 -5.92 -5.33 60.27
C LYS A 389 -7.41 -5.09 60.52
N GLN A 390 -8.19 -4.60 59.55
CA GLN A 390 -9.64 -4.34 59.71
C GLN A 390 -10.38 -4.61 58.38
N PRO A 391 -10.36 -5.86 57.91
CA PRO A 391 -10.80 -6.19 56.55
C PRO A 391 -12.28 -5.86 56.28
N PHE A 392 -13.18 -5.95 57.25
CA PHE A 392 -14.60 -5.67 57.00
C PHE A 392 -14.85 -4.16 56.79
N THR A 393 -14.22 -3.33 57.62
CA THR A 393 -14.27 -1.87 57.51
C THR A 393 -13.63 -1.41 56.22
N ILE A 394 -12.47 -1.95 55.86
CA ILE A 394 -11.77 -1.60 54.62
C ILE A 394 -12.63 -1.95 53.41
N SER A 395 -13.34 -3.08 53.43
CA SER A 395 -14.23 -3.43 52.31
C SER A 395 -15.40 -2.50 52.13
N ALA A 396 -15.96 -1.97 53.21
CA ALA A 396 -17.01 -0.98 53.13
C ALA A 396 -16.54 0.32 52.43
N VAL A 397 -15.23 0.61 52.44
CA VAL A 397 -14.63 1.82 51.86
C VAL A 397 -13.60 1.53 50.77
N LYS A 398 -13.55 0.30 50.24
CA LYS A 398 -12.46 -0.17 49.35
C LYS A 398 -12.36 0.63 48.06
N VAL A 399 -13.50 1.13 47.55
CA VAL A 399 -13.56 1.99 46.36
C VAL A 399 -12.78 3.28 46.53
N TRP A 400 -12.71 3.82 47.75
CA TRP A 400 -11.97 5.04 48.09
C TRP A 400 -10.58 4.75 48.68
N SER A 401 -10.19 3.47 48.75
CA SER A 401 -8.94 3.04 49.37
C SER A 401 -7.84 2.77 48.35
N SER A 402 -6.63 3.19 48.69
CA SER A 402 -5.42 2.81 47.96
C SER A 402 -5.09 1.33 48.18
N ARG A 403 -4.55 0.65 47.16
CA ARG A 403 -3.92 -0.68 47.29
C ARG A 403 -2.75 -0.72 48.27
N SER A 404 -2.19 0.42 48.66
CA SER A 404 -1.12 0.57 49.65
C SER A 404 -1.61 1.08 51.02
N ILE A 405 -2.91 0.98 51.29
CA ILE A 405 -3.50 1.42 52.56
C ILE A 405 -2.79 0.75 53.75
N LYS A 406 -2.42 1.56 54.73
CA LYS A 406 -1.92 1.11 56.02
C LYS A 406 -3.03 1.21 57.05
N THR A 407 -3.15 0.19 57.88
CA THR A 407 -4.13 0.17 58.97
C THR A 407 -3.41 0.30 60.31
N PRO A 408 -3.94 1.07 61.27
CA PRO A 408 -3.39 1.10 62.62
C PRO A 408 -3.42 -0.31 63.24
N THR A 409 -2.47 -0.57 64.13
CA THR A 409 -2.03 -1.94 64.47
C THR A 409 -2.93 -2.73 65.42
N ASP A 410 -3.96 -2.14 66.05
CA ASP A 410 -4.70 -2.83 67.12
C ASP A 410 -6.19 -3.04 66.84
N PHE A 411 -6.62 -4.26 67.16
CA PHE A 411 -7.80 -4.97 66.67
C PHE A 411 -8.96 -5.05 67.67
N ALA A 412 -8.70 -4.95 68.98
CA ALA A 412 -9.60 -5.56 69.95
C ALA A 412 -10.95 -4.84 70.13
N ASP A 413 -11.01 -3.52 69.93
CA ASP A 413 -12.16 -2.70 70.32
C ASP A 413 -12.60 -1.71 69.21
N ASN A 414 -12.49 -2.04 67.92
CA ASN A 414 -13.12 -1.20 66.90
C ASN A 414 -14.62 -1.58 66.77
N PRO A 415 -15.56 -0.78 67.32
CA PRO A 415 -16.99 -1.09 67.24
C PRO A 415 -17.51 -1.11 65.80
N VAL A 416 -16.86 -0.38 64.89
CA VAL A 416 -17.24 -0.34 63.47
C VAL A 416 -16.89 -1.67 62.80
N GLU A 417 -15.67 -2.18 63.02
CA GLU A 417 -15.25 -3.47 62.47
C GLU A 417 -16.14 -4.60 62.98
N LEU A 418 -16.43 -4.60 64.29
CA LEU A 418 -17.31 -5.58 64.90
C LEU A 418 -18.74 -5.50 64.35
N ALA A 419 -19.29 -4.30 64.18
CA ALA A 419 -20.61 -4.11 63.58
C ALA A 419 -20.67 -4.61 62.13
N ARG A 420 -19.62 -4.37 61.33
CA ARG A 420 -19.52 -4.89 59.95
C ARG A 420 -19.38 -6.40 59.91
N TRP A 421 -18.62 -6.98 60.84
CA TRP A 421 -18.57 -8.42 61.00
C TRP A 421 -19.97 -8.99 61.32
N GLN A 422 -20.70 -8.40 62.26
CA GLN A 422 -22.05 -8.86 62.63
C GLN A 422 -23.02 -8.82 61.44
N GLU A 423 -22.92 -7.81 60.57
CA GLU A 423 -23.68 -7.72 59.32
C GLU A 423 -23.37 -8.91 58.40
N VAL A 424 -22.10 -9.23 58.19
CA VAL A 424 -21.65 -10.38 57.38
C VAL A 424 -22.09 -11.70 58.00
N HIS A 425 -21.89 -11.87 59.31
CA HIS A 425 -22.25 -13.07 60.04
C HIS A 425 -23.76 -13.36 59.95
N LEU A 426 -24.59 -12.32 60.10
CA LEU A 426 -26.04 -12.44 59.97
C LEU A 426 -26.46 -12.84 58.54
N ALA A 427 -25.85 -12.24 57.51
CA ALA A 427 -26.10 -12.62 56.12
C ALA A 427 -25.66 -14.07 55.85
N ALA A 428 -24.57 -14.51 56.46
CA ALA A 428 -23.98 -15.83 56.25
C ALA A 428 -24.89 -16.97 56.67
N ALA A 429 -25.74 -16.79 57.68
CA ALA A 429 -26.72 -17.78 58.12
C ALA A 429 -27.66 -18.26 57.00
N THR A 430 -27.84 -17.47 55.94
CA THR A 430 -28.64 -17.86 54.77
C THR A 430 -27.81 -18.02 53.51
N GLN A 431 -26.86 -17.12 53.25
CA GLN A 431 -26.09 -17.15 52.00
C GLN A 431 -25.07 -18.28 51.94
N ALA A 432 -24.53 -18.73 53.08
CA ALA A 432 -23.59 -19.85 53.12
C ALA A 432 -24.21 -21.18 52.66
N LEU A 433 -25.54 -21.31 52.72
CA LEU A 433 -26.30 -22.51 52.36
C LEU A 433 -26.53 -22.66 50.83
N SER A 434 -26.24 -21.62 50.05
CA SER A 434 -26.40 -21.65 48.60
C SER A 434 -25.55 -22.76 47.96
N GLY A 435 -26.17 -23.60 47.13
CA GLY A 435 -25.52 -24.74 46.49
C GLY A 435 -25.23 -25.92 47.41
N ARG A 436 -25.86 -25.99 48.59
CA ARG A 436 -25.62 -27.05 49.60
C ARG A 436 -26.89 -27.80 50.02
N PRO A 437 -27.56 -28.51 49.09
CA PRO A 437 -28.82 -29.19 49.38
C PRO A 437 -28.70 -30.23 50.51
N ASN A 438 -27.58 -30.96 50.58
CA ASN A 438 -27.36 -31.98 51.62
C ASN A 438 -27.23 -31.37 53.02
N ASP A 439 -26.51 -30.24 53.14
CA ASP A 439 -26.36 -29.53 54.41
C ASP A 439 -27.72 -28.96 54.86
N ILE A 440 -28.51 -28.41 53.93
CA ILE A 440 -29.87 -27.91 54.19
C ILE A 440 -30.77 -29.03 54.69
N GLU A 441 -30.85 -30.18 54.00
CA GLU A 441 -31.68 -31.31 54.43
C GLU A 441 -31.24 -31.85 55.80
N GLY A 442 -29.93 -31.93 56.06
CA GLY A 442 -29.40 -32.33 57.36
C GLY A 442 -29.89 -31.43 58.50
N LEU A 443 -29.85 -30.11 58.30
CA LEU A 443 -30.31 -29.12 59.27
C LEU A 443 -31.84 -29.09 59.43
N ILE A 444 -32.60 -29.39 58.37
CA ILE A 444 -34.06 -29.55 58.44
C ILE A 444 -34.41 -30.80 59.25
N ASN A 445 -33.76 -31.92 58.97
CA ASN A 445 -34.04 -33.20 59.63
C ASN A 445 -33.77 -33.17 61.14
N CYS A 446 -32.81 -32.36 61.59
CA CYS A 446 -32.50 -32.20 63.01
C CYS A 446 -33.29 -31.05 63.70
N GLY A 447 -34.15 -30.33 62.97
CA GLY A 447 -35.00 -29.27 63.50
C GLY A 447 -34.34 -27.89 63.65
N VAL A 448 -33.11 -27.70 63.17
CA VAL A 448 -32.42 -26.39 63.18
C VAL A 448 -33.01 -25.44 62.13
N LEU A 449 -33.39 -25.97 60.96
CA LEU A 449 -34.06 -25.20 59.90
C LEU A 449 -35.48 -25.71 59.67
N LYS A 450 -36.35 -24.82 59.18
CA LYS A 450 -37.70 -25.19 58.74
C LYS A 450 -37.69 -25.69 57.28
N PRO A 451 -38.69 -26.48 56.84
CA PRO A 451 -38.81 -26.98 55.47
C PRO A 451 -38.68 -25.90 54.38
N GLU A 452 -39.10 -24.67 54.65
CA GLU A 452 -39.01 -23.54 53.72
C GLU A 452 -37.56 -23.12 53.41
N ALA A 453 -36.58 -23.57 54.21
CA ALA A 453 -35.16 -23.29 53.98
C ALA A 453 -34.61 -23.96 52.71
N ARG A 454 -35.32 -24.92 52.10
CA ARG A 454 -34.95 -25.50 50.80
C ARG A 454 -34.76 -24.45 49.69
N GLN A 455 -35.47 -23.32 49.79
CA GLN A 455 -35.30 -22.21 48.84
C GLN A 455 -33.90 -21.57 48.89
N LEU A 456 -33.17 -21.74 50.00
CA LEU A 456 -31.83 -21.18 50.20
C LEU A 456 -30.75 -21.91 49.39
N GLN A 457 -31.06 -23.07 48.80
CA GLN A 457 -30.13 -23.78 47.92
C GLN A 457 -29.83 -23.01 46.63
N TYR A 458 -30.70 -22.08 46.25
CA TYR A 458 -30.54 -21.26 45.06
C TYR A 458 -29.91 -19.91 45.43
N PRO A 459 -28.89 -19.45 44.68
CA PRO A 459 -28.31 -18.13 44.91
C PRO A 459 -29.36 -17.05 44.67
N ARG A 460 -29.48 -16.12 45.62
CA ARG A 460 -30.36 -14.93 45.52
C ARG A 460 -29.66 -13.75 44.87
#